data_AF-A0A640XXI5-F1
#
_entry.id   AF-A0A640XXI5-F1
#
_cell.length_a   1.000
_cell.length_b   1.000
_cell.length_c   1.000
_cell.angle_alpha   90.00
_cell.angle_beta   90.00
_cell.angle_gamma   90.00
#
_symmetry.space_group_name_H-M   'P 1'
#
loop_
_entity.id
_entity.type
_entity.pdbx_description
1 polymer ?
#
loop_
_entity_poly.entity_id
_entity_poly.type
_entity_poly.pdbx_seq_one_letter_code
_entity_poly.pdbx_strand_id
1 'polypeptide(L)' 'MAEASTPTPFQALIDAHAGAVAVFLRGIVPADDVDDVLQETLVAALGAYPRFDGANPRAWLLTIAR' A
#
# COMPACT_ATOMS: atom_id res chain seq x y z
N MET A 1 -1.44 -9.65 29.85
CA MET A 1 -0.87 -9.95 28.53
C MET A 1 -1.83 -9.37 27.51
N ALA A 2 -1.50 -8.25 26.89
CA ALA A 2 -2.36 -7.65 25.87
C ALA A 2 -2.34 -8.56 24.64
N GLU A 3 -3.50 -9.09 24.24
CA GLU A 3 -3.65 -9.74 22.93
C GLU A 3 -3.20 -8.73 21.87
N ALA A 4 -2.19 -9.10 21.09
CA ALA A 4 -1.84 -8.35 19.91
C ALA A 4 -3.06 -8.38 18.98
N SER A 5 -3.76 -7.26 18.82
CA SER A 5 -4.82 -7.12 17.82
C SER A 5 -4.22 -7.52 16.49
N THR A 6 -4.67 -8.64 15.92
CA THR A 6 -4.02 -9.20 14.73
C THR A 6 -4.22 -8.18 13.61
N PRO A 7 -3.13 -7.61 13.05
CA PRO A 7 -3.24 -6.64 11.98
C PRO A 7 -4.03 -7.25 10.81
N THR A 8 -4.93 -6.49 10.20
CA THR A 8 -5.71 -6.93 9.02
C THR A 8 -4.75 -7.46 7.95
N PRO A 9 -4.79 -8.75 7.55
CA PRO A 9 -3.79 -9.36 6.69
C PRO A 9 -3.40 -8.47 5.51
N PHE A 10 -2.10 -8.35 5.22
CA PHE A 10 -1.62 -7.45 4.17
C PHE A 10 -2.36 -7.63 2.84
N GLN A 11 -2.68 -8.87 2.47
CA GLN A 11 -3.47 -9.15 1.25
C GLN A 11 -4.82 -8.45 1.24
N ALA A 12 -5.57 -8.44 2.34
CA ALA A 12 -6.86 -7.77 2.42
C ALA A 12 -6.74 -6.24 2.30
N LEU A 13 -5.63 -5.67 2.77
CA LEU A 13 -5.31 -4.26 2.58
C LEU A 13 -5.03 -3.95 1.10
N ILE A 14 -4.29 -4.83 0.41
CA ILE A 14 -4.01 -4.71 -1.03
C ILE A 14 -5.28 -4.82 -1.87
N ASP A 15 -6.09 -5.84 -1.62
CA ASP A 15 -7.34 -6.08 -2.36
C ASP A 15 -8.29 -4.86 -2.27
N ALA A 16 -8.30 -4.18 -1.12
CA ALA A 16 -9.12 -2.99 -0.90
C ALA A 16 -8.57 -1.70 -1.53
N HIS A 17 -7.25 -1.58 -1.76
CA HIS A 17 -6.63 -0.28 -2.02
C HIS A 17 -5.69 -0.20 -3.23
N ALA A 18 -5.16 -1.32 -3.74
CA ALA A 18 -4.19 -1.31 -4.84
C ALA A 18 -4.72 -0.60 -6.09
N GLY A 19 -6.00 -0.79 -6.43
CA GLY A 19 -6.62 -0.11 -7.56
C GLY A 19 -6.63 1.42 -7.43
N ALA A 20 -6.85 1.94 -6.23
CA ALA A 20 -6.82 3.39 -5.97
C ALA A 20 -5.40 3.96 -6.08
N VAL A 21 -4.38 3.19 -5.67
CA VAL A 21 -2.97 3.56 -5.84
C VAL A 21 -2.60 3.55 -7.32
N ALA A 22 -3.00 2.54 -8.08
CA ALA A 22 -2.76 2.47 -9.52
C ALA A 22 -3.39 3.65 -10.29
N VAL A 23 -4.61 4.06 -9.91
CA VAL A 23 -5.27 5.26 -10.49
C VAL A 23 -4.46 6.52 -10.19
N PHE A 24 -3.93 6.67 -8.97
CA PHE A 24 -3.09 7.80 -8.61
C PHE A 24 -1.78 7.81 -9.41
N LEU A 25 -1.09 6.67 -9.50
CA LEU A 25 0.16 6.53 -10.24
C LEU A 25 0.00 6.88 -11.73
N ARG A 26 -1.09 6.45 -12.37
CA ARG A 26 -1.43 6.86 -13.75
C ARG A 26 -1.50 8.37 -13.97
N GLY A 27 -1.70 9.16 -12.92
CA GLY A 27 -1.70 10.62 -12.99
C GLY A 27 -0.33 11.28 -12.84
N ILE A 28 0.70 10.53 -12.42
CA ILE A 28 2.01 11.09 -12.04
C ILE A 28 3.23 10.38 -12.65
N VAL A 29 3.08 9.16 -13.19
CA VAL A 29 4.16 8.45 -13.90
C VAL A 29 3.75 8.10 -15.35
N PRO A 30 4.70 7.85 -16.27
CA PRO A 30 4.40 7.34 -17.61
C PRO A 30 3.58 6.06 -17.56
N ALA A 31 2.69 5.86 -18.54
CA ALA A 31 1.78 4.72 -18.55
C ALA A 31 2.50 3.36 -18.47
N ASP A 32 3.64 3.25 -19.14
CA ASP A 32 4.45 2.02 -19.19
C ASP A 32 5.13 1.72 -17.85
N ASP A 33 5.30 2.72 -16.97
CA ASP A 33 5.96 2.57 -15.67
C ASP A 33 4.97 2.29 -14.53
N VAL A 34 3.65 2.41 -14.77
CA VAL A 34 2.64 2.35 -13.70
C VAL A 34 2.67 1.03 -12.95
N ASP A 35 2.75 -0.09 -13.67
CA ASP A 35 2.70 -1.41 -13.07
C ASP A 35 3.97 -1.72 -12.27
N ASP A 36 5.13 -1.28 -12.76
CA ASP A 36 6.42 -1.41 -12.06
C ASP A 36 6.46 -0.56 -10.79
N VAL A 37 6.08 0.72 -10.87
CA VAL A 37 6.03 1.61 -9.70
C VAL A 37 4.99 1.15 -8.69
N LEU A 38 3.86 0.61 -9.15
CA LEU A 38 2.87 -0.01 -8.26
C LEU A 38 3.49 -1.21 -7.53
N GLN A 39 4.18 -2.09 -8.25
CA GLN A 39 4.81 -3.26 -7.65
C GLN A 39 5.85 -2.85 -6.59
N GLU A 40 6.73 -1.91 -6.90
CA GLU A 40 7.74 -1.39 -5.97
C GLU A 40 7.09 -0.77 -4.72
N THR A 41 6.01 -0.02 -4.90
CA THR A 41 5.21 0.54 -3.80
C THR A 41 4.68 -0.57 -2.89
N LEU A 42 4.13 -1.64 -3.46
CA LEU A 42 3.58 -2.76 -2.68
C LEU A 42 4.67 -3.56 -1.95
N VAL A 43 5.84 -3.75 -2.56
CA VAL A 43 7.00 -4.39 -1.91
C VAL A 43 7.52 -3.53 -0.75
N ALA A 44 7.64 -2.22 -0.94
CA ALA A 44 8.01 -1.29 0.12
C ALA A 44 6.97 -1.27 1.27
N ALA A 45 5.67 -1.30 0.91
CA ALA A 45 4.57 -1.41 1.87
C ALA A 45 4.64 -2.69 2.68
N LEU A 46 4.90 -3.85 2.05
CA LEU A 46 5.04 -5.12 2.76
C LEU A 46 6.17 -5.07 3.80
N GLY A 47 7.30 -4.43 3.47
CA GLY A 47 8.42 -4.23 4.41
C GLY A 47 8.09 -3.27 5.57
N ALA A 48 7.23 -2.29 5.34
CA ALA A 48 6.81 -1.31 6.35
C ALA A 48 5.61 -1.79 7.21
N TYR A 49 4.83 -2.73 6.69
CA TYR A 49 3.58 -3.22 7.29
C TYR A 49 3.69 -3.69 8.76
N PRO A 50 4.78 -4.32 9.25
CA PRO A 50 4.91 -4.66 10.67
C PRO A 50 4.87 -3.47 11.63
N ARG A 51 5.09 -2.25 11.14
CA ARG A 51 5.03 -0.99 11.92
C ARG A 51 3.76 -0.18 11.64
N PHE A 52 2.90 -0.66 10.73
CA PHE A 52 1.66 0.01 10.39
C PHE A 52 0.62 -0.24 11.47
N ASP A 53 -0.01 0.82 11.96
CA ASP A 53 -1.01 0.77 13.03
C ASP A 53 -2.44 0.47 12.53
N GLY A 54 -2.63 0.36 11.21
CA GLY A 54 -3.93 0.13 10.57
C GLY A 54 -4.70 1.40 10.22
N ALA A 55 -4.23 2.58 10.64
CA ALA A 55 -4.94 3.83 10.42
C ALA A 55 -4.75 4.36 9.00
N ASN A 56 -5.85 4.68 8.32
CA ASN A 56 -5.86 5.30 6.98
C ASN A 56 -4.99 4.56 5.93
N PRO A 57 -5.25 3.27 5.63
CA PRO A 57 -4.39 2.47 4.75
C PRO A 57 -4.12 3.09 3.38
N ARG A 58 -5.13 3.75 2.79
CA ARG A 58 -4.99 4.47 1.53
C ARG A 58 -3.95 5.59 1.62
N ALA A 59 -4.03 6.44 2.64
CA ALA A 59 -3.10 7.56 2.79
C ALA A 59 -1.67 7.08 3.07
N TRP A 60 -1.55 6.01 3.85
CA TRP A 60 -0.28 5.35 4.11
C TRP A 60 0.36 4.79 2.82
N LEU A 61 -0.40 4.05 2.00
CA LEU A 61 0.09 3.56 0.70
C LEU A 61 0.51 4.69 -0.25
N LEU A 62 -0.27 5.77 -0.33
CA LEU A 62 0.06 6.93 -1.16
C LEU A 62 1.31 7.68 -0.67
N THR A 63 1.62 7.60 0.63
CA THR A 63 2.85 8.17 1.18
C THR A 63 4.08 7.36 0.78
N ILE A 64 3.93 6.05 0.62
CA ILE A 64 5.00 5.15 0.16
C ILE A 64 5.22 5.29 -1.35
N ALA A 65 4.16 5.56 -2.11
CA ALA A 65 4.20 5.76 -3.56
C ALA A 65 4.84 7.10 -4.01
N ARG A 66 5.21 7.98 -3.06
CA ARG A 66 5.82 9.29 -3.31
C ARG A 66 7.33 9.21 -3.15
#